data_AF-C3X1U2-F1
#
_entry.id   AF-C3X1U2-F1
#
_cell.length_a   1.000
_cell.length_b   1.000
_cell.length_c   1.000
_cell.angle_alpha   90.00
_cell.angle_beta   90.00
_cell.angle_gamma   90.00
#
_symmetry.space_group_name_H-M   'P 1'
#
loop_
_entity.id
_entity.type
_entity.pdbx_description
1 polymer ?
#
loop_
_entity_poly.entity_id
_entity_poly.type
_entity_poly.pdbx_seq_one_letter_code
_entity_poly.pdbx_strand_id
1 'polypeptide(L)'
;MLLSCYKMMNPSISDSDVFTALRSFLQYLFPNVEIIQSQQNRNPPPKGAFIAMNNVGKRRLATNWRTYTNTEEQKTQNTVMPTEYTIQVDFYGKQSGERAQVFCALFFDYTGSDVFPKNIRPLYVTDPVQLPLITGEKQFLERWKTEVKIQFNPVISTPMEFFDRVSISLIPVPLEE
;
A
#
# COMPACT_ATOMS: atom_id res chain seq x y z
N MET A 1 15.41 33.84 12.03
CA MET A 1 14.68 32.73 12.66
C MET A 1 13.28 32.68 12.07
N LEU A 2 13.15 32.15 10.84
CA LEU A 2 11.89 32.05 10.11
C LEU A 2 11.92 30.74 9.31
N LEU A 3 11.52 29.66 9.96
CA LEU A 3 11.04 28.44 9.30
C LEU A 3 9.78 28.06 10.07
N SER A 4 8.71 28.81 9.80
CA SER A 4 7.35 28.37 10.14
C SER A 4 7.12 27.07 9.38
N CYS A 5 6.95 25.99 10.13
CA CYS A 5 6.82 24.62 9.64
C CYS A 5 5.79 24.55 8.52
N TYR A 6 6.26 24.35 7.28
CA TYR A 6 5.42 23.78 6.23
C TYR A 6 5.13 22.34 6.67
N LYS A 7 4.01 22.12 7.37
CA LYS A 7 3.56 20.79 7.77
C LYS A 7 3.20 20.05 6.48
N MET A 8 4.17 19.33 5.92
CA MET A 8 3.96 18.52 4.72
C MET A 8 2.79 17.57 4.98
N MET A 9 1.80 17.63 4.09
CA MET A 9 0.60 16.82 4.18
C MET A 9 0.94 15.39 3.72
N ASN A 10 1.52 14.60 4.61
CA ASN A 10 1.94 13.24 4.31
C ASN A 10 0.81 12.24 4.60
N PRO A 11 0.72 11.17 3.78
CA PRO A 11 -0.19 10.08 4.08
C PRO A 11 0.24 9.35 5.36
N SER A 12 -0.73 8.87 6.15
CA SER A 12 -0.49 8.17 7.41
C SER A 12 0.26 6.84 7.27
N ILE A 13 0.22 6.24 6.08
CA ILE A 13 0.97 5.04 5.70
C ILE A 13 1.53 5.27 4.30
N SER A 14 2.67 4.67 4.00
CA SER A 14 3.40 4.83 2.75
C SER A 14 3.48 3.54 1.95
N ASP A 15 4.02 3.64 0.75
CA ASP A 15 4.26 2.51 -0.16
C ASP A 15 5.17 1.47 0.51
N SER A 16 6.17 1.93 1.27
CA SER A 16 7.05 1.04 2.03
C SER A 16 6.30 0.16 3.01
N ASP A 17 5.19 0.62 3.60
CA ASP A 17 4.39 -0.17 4.54
C ASP A 17 3.69 -1.33 3.82
N VAL A 18 3.26 -1.11 2.57
CA VAL A 18 2.67 -2.15 1.71
C VAL A 18 3.71 -3.21 1.35
N PHE A 19 4.90 -2.79 0.91
CA PHE A 19 6.00 -3.72 0.61
C PHE A 19 6.47 -4.47 1.87
N THR A 20 6.48 -3.81 3.04
CA THR A 20 6.85 -4.44 4.31
C THR A 20 5.84 -5.49 4.74
N ALA A 21 4.54 -5.19 4.62
CA ALA A 21 3.47 -6.14 4.95
C ALA A 21 3.51 -7.36 4.01
N LEU A 22 3.63 -7.14 2.69
CA LEU A 22 3.73 -8.21 1.71
C LEU A 22 4.99 -9.06 1.90
N ARG A 23 6.15 -8.42 2.18
CA ARG A 23 7.40 -9.11 2.51
C ARG A 23 7.24 -10.01 3.73
N SER A 24 6.61 -9.50 4.80
CA SER A 24 6.41 -10.26 6.03
C SER A 24 5.59 -11.52 5.79
N PHE A 25 4.54 -11.40 4.97
CA PHE A 25 3.74 -12.55 4.55
C PHE A 25 4.53 -13.55 3.70
N LEU A 26 5.29 -13.07 2.71
CA LEU A 26 6.17 -13.93 1.90
C LEU A 26 7.25 -14.63 2.73
N GLN A 27 7.82 -13.94 3.74
CA GLN A 27 8.82 -14.50 4.66
C GLN A 27 8.21 -15.59 5.55
N TYR A 28 6.95 -15.40 5.98
CA TYR A 28 6.21 -16.43 6.70
C TYR A 28 6.01 -17.70 5.86
N LEU A 29 5.65 -17.55 4.59
CA LEU A 29 5.46 -18.70 3.68
C LEU A 29 6.77 -19.36 3.26
N PHE A 30 7.82 -18.56 3.04
CA PHE A 30 9.08 -19.02 2.45
C PHE A 30 10.29 -18.54 3.28
N PRO A 31 10.50 -19.07 4.50
CA PRO A 31 11.49 -18.56 5.44
C PRO A 31 12.95 -18.69 4.94
N ASN A 32 13.20 -19.62 4.02
CA ASN A 32 14.54 -19.90 3.48
C ASN A 32 14.80 -19.24 2.11
N VAL A 33 13.91 -18.37 1.64
CA VAL A 33 14.01 -17.72 0.34
C VAL A 33 14.23 -16.22 0.52
N GLU A 34 15.22 -15.69 -0.17
CA GLU A 34 15.48 -14.26 -0.11
C GLU A 34 14.35 -13.49 -0.85
N ILE A 35 13.79 -12.50 -0.17
CA ILE A 35 12.75 -11.63 -0.73
C ILE A 35 13.34 -10.24 -0.90
N ILE A 36 13.19 -9.66 -2.08
CA ILE A 36 13.72 -8.34 -2.41
C ILE A 36 12.63 -7.44 -2.99
N GLN A 37 12.80 -6.14 -2.83
CA GLN A 37 12.10 -5.15 -3.63
C GLN A 37 13.00 -4.79 -4.80
N SER A 38 12.53 -4.99 -6.02
CA SER A 38 13.33 -4.67 -7.21
C SER A 38 13.27 -3.17 -7.56
N GLN A 39 14.01 -2.78 -8.60
CA GLN A 39 14.25 -1.36 -8.97
C GLN A 39 15.02 -0.56 -7.91
N GLN A 40 15.69 -1.25 -6.97
CA GLN A 40 16.71 -0.64 -6.13
C GLN A 40 18.02 -0.51 -6.91
N ASN A 41 18.56 0.70 -6.95
CA ASN A 41 19.78 0.98 -7.68
C ASN A 41 20.98 0.28 -7.04
N ARG A 42 21.88 -0.25 -7.90
CA ARG A 42 23.21 -0.79 -7.52
C ARG A 42 23.19 -2.02 -6.62
N ASN A 43 22.10 -2.79 -6.60
CA ASN A 43 22.06 -4.07 -5.89
C ASN A 43 21.94 -5.23 -6.91
N PRO A 44 22.96 -6.11 -7.03
CA PRO A 44 22.85 -7.26 -7.91
C PRO A 44 21.75 -8.21 -7.43
N PRO A 45 21.08 -8.95 -8.33
CA PRO A 45 20.12 -9.97 -7.92
C PRO A 45 20.78 -11.02 -7.01
N PRO A 46 20.07 -11.55 -6.01
CA PRO A 46 20.52 -12.67 -5.21
C PRO A 46 20.91 -13.89 -6.05
N LYS A 47 21.88 -14.65 -5.56
CA LYS A 47 22.25 -15.93 -6.17
C LYS A 47 21.26 -17.01 -5.74
N GLY A 48 20.78 -17.81 -6.69
CA GLY A 48 19.88 -18.93 -6.42
C GLY A 48 18.40 -18.56 -6.49
N ALA A 49 17.58 -19.17 -5.62
CA ALA A 49 16.15 -18.93 -5.57
C ALA A 49 15.84 -17.67 -4.75
N PHE A 50 15.07 -16.75 -5.32
CA PHE A 50 14.62 -15.53 -4.65
C PHE A 50 13.24 -15.10 -5.15
N ILE A 51 12.62 -14.17 -4.43
CA ILE A 51 11.34 -13.56 -4.78
C ILE A 51 11.54 -12.06 -4.89
N ALA A 52 11.06 -11.46 -5.97
CA ALA A 52 11.20 -10.04 -6.23
C ALA A 52 9.83 -9.36 -6.30
N MET A 53 9.67 -8.26 -5.58
CA MET A 53 8.46 -7.44 -5.59
C MET A 53 8.71 -6.17 -6.40
N ASN A 54 7.82 -5.90 -7.34
CA ASN A 54 7.89 -4.77 -8.26
C ASN A 54 6.63 -3.91 -8.15
N ASN A 55 6.81 -2.59 -8.03
CA ASN A 55 5.68 -1.67 -8.10
C ASN A 55 5.13 -1.65 -9.53
N VAL A 56 3.83 -1.90 -9.70
CA VAL A 56 3.13 -1.76 -10.98
C VAL A 56 2.39 -0.42 -11.02
N GLY A 57 1.62 -0.11 -9.99
CA GLY A 57 0.92 1.17 -9.90
C GLY A 57 -0.21 1.19 -8.89
N LYS A 58 -0.96 2.29 -8.89
CA LYS A 58 -2.10 2.53 -8.00
C LYS A 58 -3.30 3.02 -8.80
N ARG A 59 -4.51 2.61 -8.39
CA ARG A 59 -5.76 3.17 -8.92
C ARG A 59 -6.78 3.40 -7.83
N ARG A 60 -7.62 4.42 -8.02
CA ARG A 60 -8.73 4.74 -7.11
C ARG A 60 -9.82 3.66 -7.21
N LEU A 61 -10.31 3.20 -6.06
CA LEU A 61 -11.42 2.23 -5.97
C LEU A 61 -12.79 2.91 -5.79
N ALA A 62 -12.83 4.04 -5.10
CA ALA A 62 -14.07 4.75 -4.79
C ALA A 62 -13.83 6.25 -4.61
N THR A 63 -14.93 7.01 -4.48
CA THR A 63 -14.87 8.40 -4.05
C THR A 63 -14.26 8.53 -2.65
N ASN A 64 -13.69 9.69 -2.37
CA ASN A 64 -13.06 9.93 -1.08
C ASN A 64 -14.12 9.97 0.03
N TRP A 65 -13.79 9.40 1.18
CA TRP A 65 -14.56 9.62 2.40
C TRP A 65 -13.77 10.49 3.38
N ARG A 66 -14.50 11.11 4.31
CA ARG A 66 -13.95 12.10 5.23
C ARG A 66 -14.44 11.82 6.65
N THR A 67 -13.55 11.97 7.61
CA THR A 67 -13.89 12.09 9.03
C THR A 67 -13.30 13.37 9.58
N TYR A 68 -13.85 13.86 10.68
CA TYR A 68 -13.41 15.09 11.32
C TYR A 68 -12.96 14.77 12.73
N THR A 69 -11.79 15.28 13.10
CA THR A 69 -11.26 15.23 14.46
C THR A 69 -11.27 16.64 14.99
N ASN A 70 -12.04 16.89 16.06
CA ASN A 70 -12.07 18.15 16.79
C ASN A 70 -11.77 17.87 18.27
N THR A 71 -10.49 17.79 18.59
CA THR A 71 -9.97 17.71 19.97
C THR A 71 -9.09 18.93 20.24
N GLU A 72 -8.74 19.18 21.51
CA GLU A 72 -7.83 20.28 21.87
C GLU A 72 -6.48 20.16 21.16
N GLU A 73 -5.99 18.93 20.95
CA GLU A 73 -4.71 18.63 20.33
C GLU A 73 -4.77 18.56 18.79
N GLN A 74 -5.93 18.20 18.23
CA GLN A 74 -6.07 17.93 16.81
C GLN A 74 -7.40 18.44 16.25
N LYS A 75 -7.30 19.39 15.33
CA LYS A 75 -8.41 19.94 14.55
C LYS A 75 -8.17 19.67 13.06
N THR A 76 -8.65 18.53 12.57
CA THR A 76 -8.37 18.08 11.20
C THR A 76 -9.58 17.50 10.48
N GLN A 77 -9.63 17.72 9.17
CA GLN A 77 -10.39 16.90 8.23
C GLN A 77 -9.48 15.77 7.73
N ASN A 78 -9.82 14.54 8.08
CA ASN A 78 -9.11 13.34 7.64
C ASN A 78 -9.77 12.83 6.37
N THR A 79 -9.00 12.78 5.28
CA THR A 79 -9.49 12.34 3.97
C THR A 79 -8.83 11.01 3.60
N VAL A 80 -9.64 10.05 3.16
CA VAL A 80 -9.16 8.78 2.63
C VAL A 80 -9.65 8.62 1.20
N MET A 81 -8.72 8.27 0.31
CA MET A 81 -9.02 7.82 -1.04
C MET A 81 -8.79 6.31 -1.08
N PRO A 82 -9.86 5.48 -1.08
CA PRO A 82 -9.70 4.04 -1.21
C PRO A 82 -8.91 3.70 -2.47
N THR A 83 -7.78 3.01 -2.31
CA THR A 83 -6.81 2.80 -3.41
C THR A 83 -6.50 1.32 -3.55
N GLU A 84 -6.50 0.82 -4.77
CA GLU A 84 -5.88 -0.45 -5.11
C GLU A 84 -4.41 -0.18 -5.46
N TYR A 85 -3.52 -0.88 -4.78
CA TYR A 85 -2.09 -0.92 -5.06
C TYR A 85 -1.79 -2.26 -5.72
N THR A 86 -1.29 -2.23 -6.95
CA THR A 86 -0.82 -3.40 -7.68
C THR A 86 0.68 -3.58 -7.53
N ILE A 87 1.09 -4.76 -7.05
CA ILE A 87 2.49 -5.18 -6.95
C ILE A 87 2.65 -6.45 -7.77
N GLN A 88 3.66 -6.50 -8.62
CA GLN A 88 4.07 -7.72 -9.31
C GLN A 88 5.02 -8.50 -8.40
N VAL A 89 4.75 -9.79 -8.23
CA VAL A 89 5.60 -10.72 -7.48
C VAL A 89 6.18 -11.73 -8.46
N ASP A 90 7.50 -11.71 -8.61
CA ASP A 90 8.26 -12.64 -9.44
C ASP A 90 8.98 -13.67 -8.56
N PHE A 91 8.79 -14.94 -8.86
CA PHE A 91 9.47 -16.07 -8.21
C PHE A 91 10.57 -16.57 -9.15
N TYR A 92 11.80 -16.65 -8.66
CA TYR A 92 12.96 -17.08 -9.44
C TYR A 92 13.56 -18.39 -8.91
N GLY A 93 14.16 -19.14 -9.83
CA GLY A 93 14.97 -20.32 -9.53
C GLY A 93 14.12 -21.58 -9.26
N LYS A 94 14.80 -22.63 -8.81
CA LYS A 94 14.21 -23.95 -8.57
C LYS A 94 12.99 -23.86 -7.65
N GLN A 95 11.91 -24.54 -8.01
CA GLN A 95 10.61 -24.54 -7.32
C GLN A 95 9.88 -23.20 -7.37
N SER A 96 10.14 -22.36 -8.39
CA SER A 96 9.44 -21.08 -8.49
C SER A 96 7.96 -21.26 -8.81
N GLY A 97 7.60 -22.29 -9.58
CA GLY A 97 6.20 -22.65 -9.86
C GLY A 97 5.41 -23.06 -8.61
N GLU A 98 5.95 -23.96 -7.79
CA GLU A 98 5.30 -24.40 -6.55
C GLU A 98 5.17 -23.26 -5.54
N ARG A 99 6.18 -22.39 -5.42
CA ARG A 99 6.09 -21.19 -4.56
C ARG A 99 5.00 -20.25 -5.05
N ALA A 100 4.92 -20.01 -6.35
CA ALA A 100 3.87 -19.16 -6.92
C ALA A 100 2.48 -19.76 -6.65
N GLN A 101 2.31 -21.07 -6.80
CA GLN A 101 1.07 -21.78 -6.49
C GLN A 101 0.67 -21.65 -5.02
N VAL A 102 1.59 -21.92 -4.08
CA VAL A 102 1.36 -21.79 -2.63
C VAL A 102 0.97 -20.36 -2.26
N PHE A 103 1.68 -19.39 -2.82
CA PHE A 103 1.39 -17.99 -2.58
C PHE A 103 -0.01 -17.60 -3.06
N CYS A 104 -0.37 -17.93 -4.31
CA CYS A 104 -1.69 -17.63 -4.85
C CYS A 104 -2.82 -18.31 -4.07
N ALA A 105 -2.60 -19.52 -3.56
CA ALA A 105 -3.58 -20.25 -2.75
C ALA A 105 -3.84 -19.59 -1.39
N LEU A 106 -2.80 -19.06 -0.74
CA LEU A 106 -2.88 -18.57 0.65
C LEU A 106 -3.08 -17.06 0.77
N PHE A 107 -2.81 -16.27 -0.28
CA PHE A 107 -2.84 -14.81 -0.20
C PHE A 107 -4.24 -14.24 0.12
N PHE A 108 -5.33 -14.92 -0.31
CA PHE A 108 -6.71 -14.57 0.05
C PHE A 108 -7.28 -15.33 1.24
N ASP A 109 -6.58 -16.37 1.68
CA ASP A 109 -7.08 -17.20 2.75
C ASP A 109 -7.02 -16.46 4.09
N TYR A 110 -7.69 -17.00 5.10
CA TYR A 110 -7.71 -16.46 6.47
C TYR A 110 -6.30 -16.14 6.98
N THR A 111 -5.32 -16.97 6.61
CA THR A 111 -3.89 -16.80 6.92
C THR A 111 -3.28 -15.50 6.39
N GLY A 112 -3.75 -14.98 5.25
CA GLY A 112 -3.33 -13.69 4.72
C GLY A 112 -3.97 -12.53 5.47
N SER A 113 -5.29 -12.55 5.64
CA SER A 113 -6.07 -11.40 6.15
C SER A 113 -5.67 -10.93 7.55
N ASP A 114 -5.24 -11.86 8.42
CA ASP A 114 -4.84 -11.56 9.81
C ASP A 114 -3.43 -10.96 9.92
N VAL A 115 -2.54 -11.26 8.97
CA VAL A 115 -1.15 -10.80 8.98
C VAL A 115 -1.04 -9.35 8.51
N PHE A 116 -1.92 -8.90 7.62
CA PHE A 116 -1.86 -7.54 7.11
C PHE A 116 -2.36 -6.51 8.15
N PRO A 117 -1.76 -5.30 8.22
CA PRO A 117 -2.20 -4.24 9.14
C PRO A 117 -3.49 -3.56 8.65
N LYS A 118 -4.33 -3.05 9.57
CA LYS A 118 -5.72 -2.60 9.32
C LYS A 118 -6.00 -1.85 8.00
N ASN A 119 -5.12 -0.95 7.57
CA ASN A 119 -5.30 -0.10 6.38
C ASN A 119 -4.67 -0.67 5.09
N ILE A 120 -4.15 -1.90 5.17
CA ILE A 120 -3.56 -2.66 4.07
C ILE A 120 -4.28 -4.01 4.07
N ARG A 121 -4.97 -4.37 2.99
CA ARG A 121 -5.75 -5.62 2.92
C ARG A 121 -5.58 -6.30 1.57
N PRO A 122 -5.39 -7.61 1.51
CA PRO A 122 -5.37 -8.32 0.22
C PRO A 122 -6.73 -8.15 -0.48
N LEU A 123 -6.75 -7.93 -1.81
CA LEU A 123 -7.97 -7.81 -2.62
C LEU A 123 -8.12 -8.88 -3.70
N TYR A 124 -7.12 -9.02 -4.57
CA TYR A 124 -7.08 -10.08 -5.58
C TYR A 124 -5.63 -10.46 -5.94
N VAL A 125 -5.42 -11.65 -6.53
CA VAL A 125 -4.13 -12.13 -7.05
C VAL A 125 -4.40 -12.82 -8.37
N THR A 126 -3.61 -12.51 -9.39
CA THR A 126 -3.76 -13.17 -10.68
C THR A 126 -3.19 -14.59 -10.64
N ASP A 127 -3.62 -15.41 -11.58
CA ASP A 127 -3.02 -16.73 -11.76
C ASP A 127 -1.51 -16.62 -12.04
N PRO A 128 -0.70 -17.56 -11.53
CA PRO A 128 0.73 -17.56 -11.77
C PRO A 128 1.02 -17.92 -13.23
N VAL A 129 1.85 -17.13 -13.90
CA VAL A 129 2.24 -17.33 -15.30
C VAL A 129 3.75 -17.56 -15.38
N GLN A 130 4.16 -18.61 -16.08
CA GLN A 130 5.57 -18.87 -16.35
C GLN A 130 6.10 -17.93 -17.44
N LEU A 131 7.26 -17.32 -17.19
CA LEU A 131 7.94 -16.46 -18.14
C LEU A 131 9.32 -17.05 -18.46
N PRO A 132 9.64 -17.35 -19.72
CA PRO A 132 10.98 -17.84 -20.07
C PRO A 132 12.00 -16.73 -19.83
N LEU A 133 13.08 -17.07 -19.12
CA LEU A 133 14.21 -16.18 -18.90
C LEU A 133 15.50 -16.91 -19.24
N ILE A 134 16.29 -16.31 -20.13
CA ILE A 134 17.62 -16.80 -20.50
C ILE A 134 18.64 -15.89 -19.84
N THR A 135 19.56 -16.48 -19.07
CA THR A 135 20.62 -15.73 -18.40
C THR A 135 21.69 -15.26 -19.40
N GLY A 136 22.56 -14.34 -18.97
CA GLY A 136 23.73 -13.94 -19.77
C GLY A 136 24.67 -15.10 -20.13
N GLU A 137 24.62 -16.19 -19.37
CA GLU A 137 25.37 -17.43 -19.59
C GLU A 137 24.63 -18.43 -20.50
N LYS A 138 23.54 -18.01 -21.15
CA LYS A 138 22.68 -18.84 -22.02
C LYS A 138 22.06 -20.05 -21.30
N GLN A 139 21.79 -19.94 -20.00
CA GLN A 139 21.06 -20.96 -19.23
C GLN A 139 19.61 -20.54 -19.03
N PHE A 140 18.70 -21.51 -18.97
CA PHE A 140 17.31 -21.27 -18.59
C PHE A 140 17.23 -21.01 -17.09
N LEU A 141 16.58 -19.90 -16.71
CA LEU A 141 16.19 -19.62 -15.34
C LEU A 141 14.68 -19.70 -15.24
N GLU A 142 14.18 -20.54 -14.33
CA GLU A 142 12.76 -20.62 -14.05
C GLU A 142 12.29 -19.31 -13.41
N ARG A 143 11.25 -18.72 -14.00
CA ARG A 143 10.61 -17.51 -13.51
C ARG A 143 9.09 -17.65 -13.63
N TRP A 144 8.40 -17.41 -12.53
CA TRP A 144 6.96 -17.31 -12.47
C TRP A 144 6.54 -15.93 -11.97
N LYS A 145 5.49 -15.37 -12.57
CA LYS A 145 4.97 -14.05 -12.25
C LYS A 145 3.53 -14.14 -11.80
N THR A 146 3.17 -13.36 -10.79
CA THR A 146 1.78 -13.01 -10.45
C THR A 146 1.68 -11.52 -10.13
N GLU A 147 0.48 -10.96 -10.21
CA GLU A 147 0.16 -9.61 -9.80
C GLU A 147 -0.82 -9.64 -8.63
N VAL A 148 -0.41 -9.02 -7.53
CA VAL A 148 -1.22 -8.89 -6.32
C VAL A 148 -1.84 -7.51 -6.29
N LYS A 149 -3.11 -7.47 -5.92
CA LYS A 149 -3.90 -6.27 -5.73
C LYS A 149 -4.20 -6.16 -4.24
N ILE A 150 -3.80 -5.04 -3.65
CA ILE A 150 -3.93 -4.76 -2.22
C ILE A 150 -4.72 -3.48 -2.06
N GLN A 151 -5.72 -3.48 -1.18
CA GLN A 151 -6.37 -2.26 -0.74
C GLN A 151 -5.43 -1.50 0.19
N PHE A 152 -5.12 -0.27 -0.17
CA PHE A 152 -4.22 0.62 0.53
C PHE A 152 -4.96 1.93 0.82
N ASN A 153 -5.26 2.21 2.09
CA ASN A 153 -6.10 3.33 2.49
C ASN A 153 -5.33 4.32 3.39
N PRO A 154 -4.44 5.15 2.83
CA PRO A 154 -3.77 6.19 3.60
C PRO A 154 -4.73 7.28 4.05
N VAL A 155 -4.52 7.79 5.26
CA VAL A 155 -5.24 8.95 5.80
C VAL A 155 -4.40 10.19 5.58
N ILE A 156 -4.98 11.19 4.91
CA ILE A 156 -4.38 12.52 4.74
C ILE A 156 -5.13 13.48 5.68
N SER A 157 -4.40 14.11 6.61
CA SER A 157 -4.99 14.95 7.65
C SER A 157 -4.77 16.43 7.34
N THR A 158 -5.83 17.12 6.93
CA THR A 158 -5.82 18.55 6.63
C THR A 158 -6.22 19.37 7.86
N PRO A 159 -5.40 20.33 8.33
CA PRO A 159 -5.82 21.25 9.39
C PRO A 159 -7.10 22.00 9.01
N MET A 160 -8.03 22.12 9.95
CA MET A 160 -9.32 22.78 9.76
C MET A 160 -9.78 23.45 11.07
N GLU A 161 -10.48 24.57 10.97
CA GLU A 161 -11.11 25.22 12.12
C GLU A 161 -12.55 24.72 12.33
N PHE A 162 -12.97 24.67 13.59
CA PHE A 162 -14.30 24.25 14.01
C PHE A 162 -14.92 25.33 14.90
N PHE A 163 -16.24 25.49 14.80
CA PHE A 163 -17.02 26.33 15.70
C PHE A 163 -17.73 25.46 16.73
N ASP A 164 -17.59 25.80 18.00
CA ASP A 164 -18.27 25.07 19.08
C ASP A 164 -19.64 25.68 19.43
N ARG A 165 -19.83 26.98 19.14
CA ARG A 165 -21.07 27.73 19.40
C ARG A 165 -21.34 28.75 18.32
N VAL A 166 -22.61 28.95 18.01
CA VAL A 166 -23.10 30.01 17.12
C VAL A 166 -23.91 31.01 17.96
N SER A 167 -23.57 32.29 17.88
CA SER A 167 -24.35 33.38 18.48
C SER A 167 -25.10 34.14 17.39
N ILE A 168 -26.43 34.19 17.48
CA ILE A 168 -27.28 34.95 16.57
C ILE A 168 -27.80 36.18 17.31
N SER A 169 -27.61 37.36 16.72
CA SER A 169 -28.20 38.61 17.18
C SER A 169 -29.07 39.20 16.08
N LEU A 170 -30.32 39.55 16.41
CA LEU A 170 -31.23 40.26 15.50
C LEU A 170 -31.00 41.77 15.63
N ILE A 171 -30.84 42.44 14.48
CA ILE A 171 -30.80 43.90 14.41
C ILE A 171 -32.10 44.35 13.74
N PRO A 172 -33.05 44.94 14.49
CA PRO A 172 -34.28 45.47 13.89
C PRO A 172 -33.94 46.66 13.00
N VAL A 173 -34.47 46.66 11.78
CA VAL A 173 -34.40 47.81 10.87
C VAL A 173 -35.65 48.67 11.11
N PRO A 174 -35.52 49.95 11.47
CA PRO A 174 -36.67 50.84 11.59
C PRO A 174 -37.34 51.04 10.23
N LEU A 175 -38.67 51.14 10.23
CA LEU A 175 -39.42 51.52 9.02
C LEU A 175 -39.17 53.00 8.74
N GLU A 176 -38.77 53.33 7.50
CA GLU A 176 -38.82 54.72 7.05
C GLU A 176 -40.29 55.12 6.91
N GLU A 177 -40.71 56.15 7.66
CA GLU A 177 -42.05 56.76 7.60
C GLU A 177 -42.23 57.65 6.36
#